data_AF-A0A2E0QR45-F1
#
_entry.id   AF-A0A2E0QR45-F1
#
_cell.length_a   1.000
_cell.length_b   1.000
_cell.length_c   1.000
_cell.angle_alpha   90.00
_cell.angle_beta   90.00
_cell.angle_gamma   90.00
#
_symmetry.space_group_name_H-M   'P 1'
#
loop_
_entity.id
_entity.type
_entity.pdbx_description
1 polymer ?
#
loop_
_entity_poly.entity_id
_entity_poly.type
_entity_poly.pdbx_seq_one_letter_code
_entity_poly.pdbx_strand_id
1 'polypeptide(L)'
;MPPPVPPADNWFEETLQDLGLTKAKQSMSGLDYSGKYRGREWKIHLSRRTRTKYSGSNVRRQVYIGHRLEIEARTSVGTRLTIACPTNGLQRWVAKFNAKFGATLIENNILAPPLQVWANEPQWAERFIRIPEFATLVGKLMEADRLTSGIGLKWWPERLSFSQRIFISKVNAENLKEWINAVSNLAELAEADPPSQKVELNRWEKFSLDNPMGAGCAILGILFAVLMLVSALFVGFLLLVSWLMTKGG
;
A
#
# COMPACT_ATOMS: atom_id res chain seq x y z
N MET A 1 -28.62 -2.82 -14.84
CA MET A 1 -28.43 -4.09 -14.14
C MET A 1 -27.28 -3.95 -13.15
N PRO A 2 -27.51 -4.13 -11.83
CA PRO A 2 -26.41 -4.42 -10.92
C PRO A 2 -25.68 -5.67 -11.45
N PRO A 3 -24.34 -5.69 -11.50
CA PRO A 3 -23.63 -6.93 -11.80
C PRO A 3 -24.04 -7.99 -10.77
N PRO A 4 -24.06 -9.29 -11.14
CA PRO A 4 -24.36 -10.35 -10.20
C PRO A 4 -23.50 -10.15 -8.95
N VAL A 5 -24.17 -10.13 -7.79
CA VAL A 5 -23.50 -10.42 -6.52
C VAL A 5 -22.81 -11.76 -6.77
N PRO A 6 -21.47 -11.85 -6.65
CA PRO A 6 -20.82 -13.14 -6.85
C PRO A 6 -21.52 -14.16 -5.93
N PRO A 7 -21.70 -15.41 -6.38
CA PRO A 7 -22.31 -16.43 -5.53
C PRO A 7 -21.59 -16.46 -4.19
N ALA A 8 -22.33 -16.86 -3.16
CA ALA A 8 -21.86 -17.04 -1.79
C ALA A 8 -20.84 -18.20 -1.68
N ASP A 9 -19.85 -18.24 -2.57
CA ASP A 9 -18.66 -19.04 -2.37
C ASP A 9 -17.87 -18.32 -1.28
N ASN A 10 -18.17 -18.71 -0.05
CA ASN A 10 -17.57 -18.20 1.17
C ASN A 10 -16.08 -18.62 1.29
N TRP A 11 -15.50 -19.16 0.21
CA TRP A 11 -14.14 -19.68 0.12
C TRP A 11 -13.12 -18.70 0.68
N PHE A 12 -13.30 -17.40 0.46
CA PHE A 12 -12.35 -16.39 0.93
C PHE A 12 -12.34 -16.34 2.46
N GLU A 13 -13.53 -16.26 3.06
CA GLU A 13 -13.66 -16.23 4.51
C GLU A 13 -13.28 -17.56 5.14
N GLU A 14 -13.74 -18.68 4.58
CA GLU A 14 -13.38 -20.05 5.02
C GLU A 14 -11.87 -20.27 4.97
N THR A 15 -11.22 -19.88 3.87
CA THR A 15 -9.76 -20.00 3.73
C THR A 15 -9.02 -19.19 4.78
N LEU A 16 -9.51 -17.99 5.10
CA LEU A 16 -8.89 -17.16 6.14
C LEU A 16 -9.12 -17.74 7.53
N GLN A 17 -10.30 -18.28 7.80
CA GLN A 17 -10.61 -18.98 9.05
C GLN A 17 -9.74 -20.23 9.24
N ASP A 18 -9.55 -21.04 8.18
CA ASP A 18 -8.63 -22.19 8.17
C ASP A 18 -7.20 -21.79 8.55
N LEU A 19 -6.78 -20.57 8.21
CA LEU A 19 -5.47 -20.02 8.53
C LEU A 19 -5.44 -19.35 9.92
N GLY A 20 -6.50 -19.43 10.72
CA GLY A 20 -6.60 -18.82 12.04
C GLY A 20 -6.85 -17.30 12.02
N LEU A 21 -7.36 -16.78 10.89
CA LEU A 21 -7.70 -15.37 10.72
C LEU A 21 -9.21 -15.20 10.85
N THR A 22 -9.62 -14.26 11.71
CA THR A 22 -11.02 -13.98 11.99
C THR A 22 -11.39 -12.60 11.48
N LYS A 23 -12.66 -12.43 11.11
CA LYS A 23 -13.19 -11.14 10.68
C LYS A 23 -13.15 -10.17 11.87
N ALA A 24 -12.33 -9.12 11.76
CA ALA A 24 -12.09 -8.17 12.84
C ALA A 24 -13.19 -7.10 12.89
N LYS A 25 -13.46 -6.46 11.74
CA LYS A 25 -14.45 -5.39 11.60
C LYS A 25 -14.86 -5.26 10.13
N GLN A 26 -16.11 -4.89 9.90
CA GLN A 26 -16.51 -4.39 8.58
C GLN A 26 -16.29 -2.88 8.55
N SER A 27 -15.33 -2.43 7.73
CA SER A 27 -15.12 -0.99 7.51
C SER A 27 -16.01 -0.51 6.36
N MET A 28 -16.31 0.80 6.31
CA MET A 28 -17.03 1.38 5.15
C MET A 28 -16.31 1.12 3.82
N SER A 29 -15.00 0.86 3.86
CA SER A 29 -14.14 0.64 2.71
C SER A 29 -13.95 -0.82 2.31
N GLY A 30 -14.28 -1.81 3.17
CA GLY A 30 -13.98 -3.21 2.87
C GLY A 30 -14.17 -4.17 4.04
N LEU A 31 -13.62 -5.37 3.87
CA LEU A 31 -13.60 -6.44 4.85
C LEU A 31 -12.21 -6.52 5.48
N ASP A 32 -12.16 -6.49 6.81
CA ASP A 32 -10.92 -6.59 7.58
C ASP A 32 -10.87 -7.92 8.36
N TYR A 33 -9.77 -8.64 8.20
CA TYR A 33 -9.47 -9.89 8.89
C TYR A 33 -8.16 -9.77 9.65
N SER A 34 -8.08 -10.40 10.81
CA SER A 34 -6.87 -10.44 11.63
C SER A 34 -6.78 -11.72 12.44
N GLY A 35 -5.56 -12.11 12.79
CA GLY A 35 -5.34 -13.28 13.63
C GLY A 35 -3.88 -13.66 13.68
N LYS A 36 -3.64 -14.92 14.04
CA LYS A 36 -2.28 -15.49 14.11
C LYS A 36 -2.16 -16.70 13.19
N TYR A 37 -1.15 -16.69 12.34
CA TYR A 37 -0.81 -17.80 11.46
C TYR A 37 0.70 -18.00 11.49
N ARG A 38 1.15 -19.25 11.70
CA ARG A 38 2.57 -19.62 11.89
C ARG A 38 3.29 -18.76 12.95
N GLY A 39 2.62 -18.50 14.07
CA GLY A 39 3.18 -17.70 15.18
C GLY A 39 3.28 -16.19 14.92
N ARG A 40 2.86 -15.73 13.74
CA ARG A 40 2.93 -14.32 13.31
C ARG A 40 1.56 -13.66 13.35
N GLU A 41 1.51 -12.36 13.67
CA GLU A 41 0.29 -11.56 13.56
C GLU A 41 0.06 -11.13 12.11
N TRP A 42 -1.18 -11.28 11.65
CA TRP A 42 -1.58 -10.94 10.29
C TRP A 42 -2.76 -9.98 10.28
N LYS A 43 -2.79 -9.14 9.26
CA LYS A 43 -3.96 -8.33 8.89
C LYS A 43 -4.20 -8.46 7.39
N ILE A 44 -5.45 -8.72 7.01
CA ILE A 44 -5.84 -8.82 5.61
C ILE A 44 -7.02 -7.89 5.37
N HIS A 45 -6.88 -7.00 4.40
CA HIS A 45 -7.91 -6.05 4.00
C HIS A 45 -8.33 -6.29 2.55
N LEU A 46 -9.64 -6.46 2.33
CA LEU A 46 -10.22 -6.60 1.00
C LEU A 46 -11.20 -5.44 0.75
N SER A 47 -10.87 -4.55 -0.18
CA SER A 47 -11.72 -3.40 -0.55
C SER A 47 -12.17 -3.44 -1.99
N ARG A 48 -13.46 -3.20 -2.24
CA ARG A 48 -14.00 -3.07 -3.59
C ARG A 48 -13.47 -1.80 -4.24
N ARG A 49 -13.05 -1.88 -5.51
CA ARG A 49 -12.59 -0.72 -6.29
C ARG A 49 -13.54 -0.45 -7.47
N THR A 50 -13.97 0.80 -7.57
CA THR A 50 -14.78 1.30 -8.67
C THR A 50 -14.09 2.51 -9.29
N ARG A 51 -14.28 2.70 -10.59
CA ARG A 51 -13.84 3.89 -11.32
C ARG A 51 -15.07 4.61 -11.86
N THR A 52 -15.11 5.92 -11.71
CA THR A 52 -16.10 6.74 -12.43
C THR A 52 -15.66 6.90 -13.88
N LYS A 53 -16.52 6.48 -14.82
CA LYS A 53 -16.37 6.74 -16.27
C LYS A 53 -17.45 7.73 -16.68
N TYR A 54 -17.06 8.74 -17.44
CA TYR A 54 -17.96 9.71 -18.04
C TYR A 54 -18.25 9.29 -19.48
N SER A 55 -19.52 9.34 -19.88
CA SER A 55 -19.98 9.05 -21.25
C SER A 55 -20.86 10.21 -21.72
N GLY A 56 -20.36 10.99 -22.67
CA GLY A 56 -21.00 12.27 -23.04
C GLY A 56 -20.90 13.33 -21.93
N SER A 57 -21.63 14.43 -22.09
CA SER A 57 -21.60 15.57 -21.17
C SER A 57 -22.23 15.31 -19.81
N ASN A 58 -23.19 14.37 -19.69
CA ASN A 58 -24.03 14.26 -18.50
C ASN A 58 -24.16 12.85 -17.87
N VAL A 59 -23.56 11.79 -18.43
CA VAL A 59 -23.72 10.42 -17.87
C VAL A 59 -22.50 9.99 -17.08
N ARG A 60 -22.67 9.91 -15.75
CA ARG A 60 -21.69 9.37 -14.80
C ARG A 60 -22.00 7.90 -14.54
N ARG A 61 -21.10 6.99 -14.94
CA ARG A 61 -21.22 5.55 -14.64
C ARG A 61 -20.09 5.09 -13.74
N GLN A 62 -20.42 4.41 -12.64
CA GLN A 62 -19.42 3.66 -11.87
C GLN A 62 -19.18 2.30 -12.52
N VAL A 63 -17.92 2.02 -12.82
CA VAL A 63 -17.46 0.75 -13.40
C VAL A 63 -16.66 0.02 -12.34
N TYR A 64 -17.04 -1.23 -12.06
CA TYR A 64 -16.26 -2.10 -11.18
C TYR A 64 -14.93 -2.47 -11.85
N ILE A 65 -13.83 -2.31 -11.13
CA ILE A 65 -12.48 -2.54 -11.66
C ILE A 65 -11.70 -3.60 -10.87
N GLY A 66 -12.35 -4.34 -9.97
CA GLY A 66 -11.74 -5.35 -9.12
C GLY A 66 -11.84 -5.04 -7.61
N HIS A 67 -11.11 -5.82 -6.83
CA HIS A 67 -10.86 -5.60 -5.40
C HIS A 67 -9.40 -5.27 -5.19
N ARG A 68 -9.08 -4.48 -4.18
CA ARG A 68 -7.71 -4.36 -3.65
C ARG A 68 -7.60 -5.32 -2.47
N LEU A 69 -6.69 -6.26 -2.56
CA LEU A 69 -6.26 -7.14 -1.50
C LEU A 69 -4.98 -6.57 -0.90
N GLU A 70 -4.96 -6.39 0.41
CA GLU A 70 -3.77 -6.06 1.18
C GLU A 70 -3.55 -7.16 2.20
N ILE A 71 -2.35 -7.73 2.19
CA ILE A 71 -1.89 -8.75 3.12
C ILE A 71 -0.73 -8.13 3.90
N GLU A 72 -0.86 -8.06 5.21
CA GLU A 72 0.16 -7.54 6.11
C GLU A 72 0.55 -8.61 7.13
N ALA A 73 1.85 -8.83 7.28
CA ALA A 73 2.45 -9.74 8.22
C ALA A 73 3.38 -8.95 9.15
N ARG A 74 3.22 -9.11 10.47
CA ARG A 74 4.15 -8.52 11.44
C ARG A 74 5.51 -9.20 11.36
N THR A 75 6.61 -8.47 11.38
CA THR A 75 7.98 -9.02 11.32
C THR A 75 8.87 -8.36 12.36
N SER A 76 9.99 -9.00 12.74
CA SER A 76 11.02 -8.36 13.57
C SER A 76 12.00 -7.50 12.75
N VAL A 77 11.86 -7.46 11.42
CA VAL A 77 12.73 -6.69 10.53
C VAL A 77 12.37 -5.20 10.60
N GLY A 78 13.28 -4.41 11.18
CA GLY A 78 13.16 -2.95 11.26
C GLY A 78 13.80 -2.26 10.06
N THR A 79 13.22 -2.35 8.86
CA THR A 79 13.76 -1.69 7.66
C THR A 79 12.68 -1.06 6.79
N ARG A 80 13.10 -0.31 5.77
CA ARG A 80 12.25 0.15 4.68
C ARG A 80 12.77 -0.41 3.36
N LEU A 81 11.99 -1.29 2.75
CA LEU A 81 12.21 -1.85 1.42
C LEU A 81 10.92 -1.75 0.63
N THR A 82 10.95 -1.26 -0.60
CA THR A 82 9.80 -1.24 -1.50
C THR A 82 10.17 -1.85 -2.83
N ILE A 83 9.36 -2.80 -3.28
CA ILE A 83 9.48 -3.46 -4.57
C ILE A 83 8.21 -3.17 -5.34
N ALA A 84 8.36 -2.54 -6.49
CA ALA A 84 7.22 -2.13 -7.29
C ALA A 84 7.51 -2.22 -8.79
N CYS A 85 6.47 -2.48 -9.56
CA CYS A 85 6.48 -2.34 -11.02
C CYS A 85 5.67 -1.08 -11.39
N PRO A 86 6.26 0.14 -11.37
CA PRO A 86 5.51 1.35 -11.64
C PRO A 86 5.12 1.42 -13.13
N THR A 87 3.82 1.43 -13.40
CA THR A 87 3.24 1.40 -14.75
C THR A 87 2.88 2.78 -15.30
N ASN A 88 2.94 3.85 -14.49
CA ASN A 88 2.58 5.21 -14.92
C ASN A 88 3.41 6.30 -14.22
N GLY A 89 3.28 7.55 -14.70
CA GLY A 89 4.06 8.70 -14.18
C GLY A 89 3.82 8.98 -12.70
N LEU A 90 2.58 8.89 -12.23
CA LEU A 90 2.24 9.07 -10.81
C LEU A 90 2.91 8.00 -9.93
N GLN A 91 2.92 6.74 -10.37
CA GLN A 91 3.56 5.66 -9.63
C GLN A 91 5.08 5.79 -9.61
N ARG A 92 5.68 6.22 -10.73
CA ARG A 92 7.11 6.56 -10.76
C ARG A 92 7.41 7.70 -9.79
N TRP A 93 6.53 8.70 -9.70
CA TRP A 93 6.67 9.79 -8.74
C TRP A 93 6.51 9.32 -7.29
N VAL A 94 5.53 8.48 -6.97
CA VAL A 94 5.35 7.89 -5.63
C VAL A 94 6.53 6.99 -5.26
N ALA A 95 7.06 6.20 -6.20
CA ALA A 95 8.26 5.40 -5.98
C ALA A 95 9.47 6.28 -5.68
N LYS A 96 9.64 7.40 -6.42
CA LYS A 96 10.67 8.41 -6.14
C LYS A 96 10.46 9.12 -4.79
N PHE A 97 9.23 9.22 -4.30
CA PHE A 97 8.95 9.81 -2.99
C PHE A 97 9.56 8.98 -1.85
N ASN A 98 9.74 7.66 -2.02
CA ASN A 98 10.48 6.84 -1.06
C ASN A 98 11.92 7.36 -0.85
N ALA A 99 12.55 7.96 -1.86
CA ALA A 99 13.88 8.55 -1.73
C ALA A 99 13.93 9.70 -0.74
N LYS A 100 12.82 10.43 -0.56
CA LYS A 100 12.73 11.49 0.46
C LYS A 100 12.76 10.95 1.90
N PHE A 101 12.56 9.64 2.08
CA PHE A 101 12.67 8.96 3.36
C PHE A 101 13.94 8.11 3.48
N GLY A 102 14.99 8.44 2.72
CA GLY A 102 16.30 7.78 2.79
C GLY A 102 16.46 6.52 1.93
N ALA A 103 15.42 6.10 1.20
CA ALA A 103 15.52 4.91 0.36
C ALA A 103 16.29 5.19 -0.95
N THR A 104 17.29 4.37 -1.25
CA THR A 104 18.04 4.43 -2.51
C THR A 104 17.46 3.44 -3.51
N LEU A 105 17.39 3.83 -4.79
CA LEU A 105 17.03 2.91 -5.87
C LEU A 105 18.19 1.94 -6.08
N ILE A 106 17.91 0.65 -6.01
CA ILE A 106 18.84 -0.43 -6.30
C ILE A 106 18.64 -0.85 -7.75
N GLU A 107 19.75 -0.96 -8.48
CA GLU A 107 19.74 -1.53 -9.82
C GLU A 107 19.43 -3.02 -9.73
N ASN A 108 18.30 -3.42 -10.29
CA ASN A 108 17.80 -4.79 -10.21
C ASN A 108 17.64 -5.39 -11.60
N ASN A 109 18.57 -6.29 -11.93
CA ASN A 109 18.57 -7.07 -13.17
C ASN A 109 18.19 -8.55 -12.93
N ILE A 110 17.79 -8.90 -11.71
CA ILE A 110 17.58 -10.29 -11.27
C ILE A 110 16.08 -10.64 -11.28
N LEU A 111 15.23 -9.72 -10.83
CA LEU A 111 13.79 -9.98 -10.78
C LEU A 111 13.14 -9.70 -12.13
N ALA A 112 12.31 -10.64 -12.58
CA ALA A 112 11.45 -10.51 -13.75
C ALA A 112 9.98 -10.38 -13.30
N PRO A 113 9.16 -9.45 -13.85
CA PRO A 113 9.54 -8.33 -14.75
C PRO A 113 10.50 -7.35 -14.07
N PRO A 114 11.12 -6.37 -14.76
CA PRO A 114 12.08 -5.45 -14.14
C PRO A 114 11.43 -4.61 -13.02
N LEU A 115 11.52 -5.12 -11.80
CA LEU A 115 10.97 -4.50 -10.59
C LEU A 115 11.92 -3.41 -10.11
N GLN A 116 11.38 -2.25 -9.76
CA GLN A 116 12.13 -1.22 -9.05
C GLN A 116 12.20 -1.56 -7.58
N VAL A 117 13.42 -1.62 -7.04
CA VAL A 117 13.70 -1.91 -5.64
C VAL A 117 14.25 -0.66 -4.98
N TRP A 118 13.59 -0.18 -3.93
CA TRP A 118 14.02 0.98 -3.14
C TRP A 118 14.27 0.54 -1.71
N ALA A 119 15.48 0.73 -1.19
CA ALA A 119 15.83 0.29 0.16
C ALA A 119 16.55 1.38 0.96
N ASN A 120 16.29 1.43 2.26
CA ASN A 120 17.04 2.28 3.17
C ASN A 120 18.46 1.76 3.43
N GLU A 121 18.66 0.43 3.36
CA GLU A 121 19.98 -0.21 3.43
C GLU A 121 20.26 -0.95 2.11
N PRO A 122 20.90 -0.30 1.13
CA PRO A 122 21.05 -0.85 -0.22
C PRO A 122 21.84 -2.15 -0.26
N GLN A 123 22.92 -2.22 0.51
CA GLN A 123 23.80 -3.40 0.55
C GLN A 123 23.08 -4.65 1.07
N TRP A 124 22.26 -4.50 2.11
CA TRP A 124 21.43 -5.60 2.61
C TRP A 124 20.42 -6.03 1.56
N ALA A 125 19.69 -5.07 0.98
CA ALA A 125 18.68 -5.38 -0.02
C ALA A 125 19.28 -6.02 -1.28
N GLU A 126 20.47 -5.61 -1.73
CA GLU A 126 21.19 -6.25 -2.84
C GLU A 126 21.54 -7.71 -2.56
N ARG A 127 21.98 -8.04 -1.34
CA ARG A 127 22.22 -9.43 -0.93
C ARG A 127 20.90 -10.20 -0.84
N PHE A 128 19.88 -9.59 -0.23
CA PHE A 128 18.58 -10.19 0.00
C PHE A 128 17.87 -10.56 -1.31
N ILE A 129 17.87 -9.67 -2.31
CA ILE A 129 17.24 -9.96 -3.61
C ILE A 129 18.00 -10.99 -4.45
N ARG A 130 19.26 -11.27 -4.12
CA ARG A 130 20.09 -12.30 -4.78
C ARG A 130 19.81 -13.72 -4.26
N ILE A 131 19.08 -13.86 -3.16
CA ILE A 131 18.66 -15.16 -2.64
C ILE A 131 17.74 -15.84 -3.69
N PRO A 132 18.04 -17.05 -4.18
CA PRO A 132 17.24 -17.71 -5.21
C PRO A 132 15.76 -17.90 -4.81
N GLU A 133 15.54 -18.24 -3.55
CA GLU A 133 14.22 -18.41 -2.95
C GLU A 133 13.43 -17.09 -2.98
N PHE A 134 14.10 -15.97 -2.74
CA PHE A 134 13.47 -14.65 -2.79
C PHE A 134 12.89 -14.36 -4.17
N ALA A 135 13.67 -14.59 -5.25
CA ALA A 135 13.21 -14.34 -6.61
C ALA A 135 11.99 -15.21 -6.96
N THR A 136 11.97 -16.46 -6.49
CA THR A 136 10.84 -17.38 -6.69
C THR A 136 9.59 -16.91 -5.95
N LEU A 137 9.73 -16.49 -4.69
CA LEU A 137 8.60 -16.02 -3.87
C LEU A 137 8.03 -14.69 -4.40
N VAL A 138 8.90 -13.75 -4.78
CA VAL A 138 8.48 -12.50 -5.40
C VAL A 138 7.85 -12.76 -6.77
N GLY A 139 8.38 -13.69 -7.56
CA GLY A 139 7.79 -14.09 -8.84
C GLY A 139 6.35 -14.57 -8.69
N LYS A 140 6.06 -15.42 -7.69
CA LYS A 140 4.70 -15.88 -7.37
C LYS A 140 3.75 -14.74 -6.98
N LEU A 141 4.25 -13.74 -6.26
CA LEU A 141 3.45 -12.59 -5.82
C LEU A 141 3.26 -11.53 -6.92
N MET A 142 4.22 -11.42 -7.85
CA MET A 142 4.33 -10.34 -8.83
C MET A 142 4.15 -10.81 -10.27
N GLU A 143 3.41 -11.91 -10.51
CA GLU A 143 3.15 -12.45 -11.84
C GLU A 143 2.64 -11.35 -12.80
N ALA A 144 3.34 -11.20 -13.94
CA ALA A 144 3.25 -10.02 -14.80
C ALA A 144 1.86 -9.80 -15.43
N ASP A 145 1.10 -10.88 -15.66
CA ASP A 145 -0.28 -10.86 -16.16
C ASP A 145 -1.29 -10.40 -15.09
N ARG A 146 -0.92 -10.47 -13.81
CA ARG A 146 -1.74 -10.06 -12.67
C ARG A 146 -1.34 -8.68 -12.11
N LEU A 147 -0.26 -8.08 -12.60
CA LEU A 147 0.19 -6.75 -12.20
C LEU A 147 -0.72 -5.66 -12.77
N THR A 148 -1.75 -5.28 -12.01
CA THR A 148 -2.47 -4.04 -12.30
C THR A 148 -1.83 -2.85 -11.60
N SER A 149 -1.96 -1.68 -12.22
CA SER A 149 -1.43 -0.40 -11.75
C SER A 149 -1.67 -0.16 -10.24
N GLY A 150 -0.61 -0.31 -9.45
CA GLY A 150 -0.46 0.30 -8.14
C GLY A 150 -0.29 -0.70 -7.00
N ILE A 151 0.96 -0.73 -6.52
CA ILE A 151 1.47 -1.26 -5.25
C ILE A 151 1.94 -2.72 -5.35
N GLY A 152 3.11 -2.94 -4.75
CA GLY A 152 3.85 -4.18 -4.68
C GLY A 152 4.31 -4.45 -3.26
N LEU A 153 5.32 -5.30 -3.11
CA LEU A 153 5.83 -5.74 -1.82
C LEU A 153 6.56 -4.61 -1.08
N LYS A 154 6.27 -4.42 0.21
CA LYS A 154 6.87 -3.37 1.03
C LYS A 154 7.19 -3.86 2.42
N TRP A 155 8.44 -3.68 2.86
CA TRP A 155 8.77 -3.65 4.27
C TRP A 155 8.63 -2.22 4.79
N TRP A 156 7.80 -2.09 5.82
CA TRP A 156 7.85 -1.03 6.81
C TRP A 156 8.54 -1.56 8.05
N PRO A 157 9.00 -0.70 8.97
CA PRO A 157 9.54 -1.18 10.23
C PRO A 157 8.53 -2.12 10.91
N GLU A 158 8.98 -3.34 11.18
CA GLU A 158 8.22 -4.43 11.80
C GLU A 158 7.01 -4.96 11.00
N ARG A 159 6.86 -4.62 9.71
CA ARG A 159 5.74 -5.08 8.88
C ARG A 159 6.12 -5.35 7.44
N LEU A 160 5.71 -6.52 6.93
CA LEU A 160 5.74 -6.82 5.51
C LEU A 160 4.33 -6.69 4.95
N SER A 161 4.15 -5.85 3.94
CA SER A 161 2.90 -5.63 3.25
C SER A 161 3.00 -6.03 1.78
N PHE A 162 2.06 -6.85 1.34
CA PHE A 162 1.79 -7.13 -0.06
C PHE A 162 0.42 -6.55 -0.40
N SER A 163 0.34 -5.80 -1.49
CA SER A 163 -0.94 -5.24 -1.96
C SER A 163 -1.05 -5.46 -3.44
N GLN A 164 -2.19 -6.00 -3.88
CA GLN A 164 -2.48 -6.23 -5.28
C GLN A 164 -3.96 -5.95 -5.55
N ARG A 165 -4.29 -5.55 -6.78
CA ARG A 165 -5.67 -5.56 -7.23
C ARG A 165 -5.98 -6.88 -7.93
N ILE A 166 -7.02 -7.54 -7.45
CA ILE A 166 -7.49 -8.85 -7.91
C ILE A 166 -8.92 -8.75 -8.43
N PHE A 167 -9.31 -9.68 -9.29
CA PHE A 167 -10.72 -9.94 -9.55
C PHE A 167 -11.08 -11.19 -8.76
N ILE A 168 -11.93 -11.05 -7.73
CA ILE A 168 -12.27 -12.16 -6.83
C ILE A 168 -12.84 -13.38 -7.58
N SER A 169 -13.48 -13.16 -8.73
CA SER A 169 -13.99 -14.20 -9.64
C SER A 169 -12.90 -14.94 -10.42
N LYS A 170 -11.63 -14.56 -10.30
CA LYS A 170 -10.48 -15.15 -10.99
C LYS A 170 -9.43 -15.70 -10.01
N VAL A 171 -9.75 -15.72 -8.73
CA VAL A 171 -8.86 -16.12 -7.64
C VAL A 171 -9.62 -17.15 -6.82
N ASN A 172 -8.92 -18.13 -6.28
CA ASN A 172 -9.49 -19.15 -5.42
C ASN A 172 -8.73 -19.26 -4.08
N ALA A 173 -9.17 -20.20 -3.24
CA ALA A 173 -8.57 -20.50 -1.94
C ALA A 173 -7.07 -20.83 -2.03
N GLU A 174 -6.68 -21.58 -3.04
CA GLU A 174 -5.30 -22.01 -3.26
C GLU A 174 -4.38 -20.82 -3.53
N ASN A 175 -4.79 -19.91 -4.42
CA ASN A 175 -4.02 -18.69 -4.69
C ASN A 175 -3.83 -17.84 -3.43
N LEU A 176 -4.87 -17.70 -2.59
CA LEU A 176 -4.77 -16.94 -1.35
C LEU A 176 -3.80 -17.60 -0.36
N LYS A 177 -3.88 -18.93 -0.19
CA LYS A 177 -2.95 -19.71 0.65
C LYS A 177 -1.52 -19.58 0.13
N GLU A 178 -1.30 -19.66 -1.19
CA GLU A 178 0.00 -19.47 -1.81
C GLU A 178 0.58 -18.08 -1.55
N TRP A 179 -0.23 -17.02 -1.67
CA TRP A 179 0.23 -15.66 -1.41
C TRP A 179 0.59 -15.44 0.06
N ILE A 180 -0.25 -15.91 0.99
CA ILE A 180 0.03 -15.81 2.44
C ILE A 180 1.30 -16.59 2.79
N ASN A 181 1.45 -17.81 2.26
CA ASN A 181 2.67 -18.60 2.47
C ASN A 181 3.89 -17.93 1.86
N ALA A 182 3.78 -17.33 0.66
CA ALA A 182 4.89 -16.63 0.03
C ALA A 182 5.32 -15.41 0.84
N VAL A 183 4.37 -14.63 1.36
CA VAL A 183 4.64 -13.50 2.27
C VAL A 183 5.27 -13.99 3.58
N SER A 184 4.80 -15.11 4.15
CA SER A 184 5.38 -15.69 5.38
C SER A 184 6.83 -16.08 5.16
N ASN A 185 7.10 -16.83 4.09
CA ASN A 185 8.45 -17.29 3.77
C ASN A 185 9.39 -16.11 3.46
N LEU A 186 8.90 -15.05 2.81
CA LEU A 186 9.69 -13.83 2.60
C LEU A 186 10.04 -13.13 3.91
N ALA A 187 9.11 -13.08 4.86
CA ALA A 187 9.37 -12.52 6.18
C ALA A 187 10.39 -13.37 6.95
N GLU A 188 10.27 -14.70 6.91
CA GLU A 188 11.23 -15.64 7.51
C GLU A 188 12.63 -15.48 6.91
N LEU A 189 12.75 -15.37 5.58
CA LEU A 189 14.04 -15.12 4.92
C LEU A 189 14.67 -13.80 5.37
N ALA A 190 13.87 -12.73 5.48
CA ALA A 190 14.37 -11.42 5.92
C ALA A 190 14.77 -11.42 7.40
N GLU A 191 14.16 -12.28 8.23
CA GLU A 191 14.49 -12.43 9.64
C GLU A 191 15.72 -13.29 9.89
N ALA A 192 16.03 -14.21 8.97
CA ALA A 192 17.23 -15.04 9.02
C ALA A 192 18.51 -14.24 8.71
N ASP A 193 18.44 -13.25 7.81
CA ASP A 193 19.51 -12.28 7.53
C ASP A 193 18.98 -10.85 7.67
N PRO A 194 18.81 -10.33 8.90
CA PRO A 194 18.22 -9.03 9.12
C PRO A 194 19.18 -7.90 8.70
N PRO A 195 18.64 -6.73 8.31
CA PRO A 195 19.44 -5.55 8.00
C PRO A 195 20.23 -5.09 9.23
N SER A 196 21.42 -4.54 8.99
CA SER A 196 22.31 -4.06 10.05
C SER A 196 21.80 -2.77 10.68
N GLN A 197 21.14 -1.93 9.89
CA GLN A 197 20.54 -0.69 10.35
C GLN A 197 19.07 -0.91 10.71
N LYS A 198 18.78 -0.89 12.02
CA LYS A 198 17.40 -0.88 12.51
C LYS A 198 16.82 0.51 12.37
N VAL A 199 15.84 0.60 11.49
CA VAL A 199 14.98 1.76 11.33
C VAL A 199 13.89 1.71 12.39
N GLU A 200 13.95 2.63 13.34
CA GLU A 200 12.86 2.81 14.30
C GLU A 200 11.72 3.63 13.69
N LEU A 201 10.50 3.33 14.14
CA LEU A 201 9.34 4.17 13.86
C LEU A 201 9.48 5.48 14.61
N ASN A 202 9.37 6.61 13.91
CA ASN A 202 9.28 7.89 14.59
C ASN A 202 7.93 8.02 15.33
N ARG A 203 7.80 9.01 16.23
CA ARG A 203 6.59 9.21 17.05
C ARG A 203 5.32 9.35 16.20
N TRP A 204 5.42 10.03 15.06
CA TRP A 204 4.29 10.23 14.15
C TRP A 204 3.89 8.94 13.44
N GLU A 205 4.87 8.16 12.98
CA GLU A 205 4.65 6.86 12.34
C GLU A 205 3.99 5.88 13.31
N LYS A 206 4.51 5.79 14.54
CA LYS A 206 3.90 4.98 15.60
C LYS A 206 2.45 5.41 15.87
N PHE A 207 2.22 6.72 16.05
CA PHE A 207 0.87 7.25 16.22
C PHE A 207 -0.06 6.93 15.03
N SER A 208 0.44 7.04 13.79
CA SER A 208 -0.34 6.76 12.59
C SER A 208 -0.71 5.29 12.43
N LEU A 209 0.14 4.37 12.91
CA LEU A 209 -0.11 2.94 12.90
C LEU A 209 -1.09 2.53 14.00
N ASP A 210 -0.97 3.13 15.18
CA ASP A 210 -1.81 2.82 16.34
C ASP A 210 -3.19 3.48 16.23
N ASN A 211 -3.26 4.67 15.64
CA ASN A 211 -4.50 5.45 15.49
C ASN A 211 -4.62 6.09 14.10
N PRO A 212 -4.95 5.29 13.06
CA PRO A 212 -5.02 5.77 11.68
C PRO A 212 -6.11 6.82 11.48
N MET A 213 -7.23 6.74 12.20
CA MET A 213 -8.27 7.77 12.16
C MET A 213 -7.77 9.09 12.75
N GLY A 214 -7.11 9.05 13.90
CA GLY A 214 -6.51 10.23 14.54
C GLY A 214 -5.48 10.91 13.65
N ALA A 215 -4.58 10.14 13.02
CA ALA A 215 -3.62 10.66 12.05
C ALA A 215 -4.30 11.27 10.82
N GLY A 216 -5.36 10.63 10.30
CA GLY A 216 -6.17 11.18 9.22
C GLY A 216 -6.81 12.53 9.59
N CYS A 217 -7.42 12.63 10.78
CA CYS A 217 -8.00 13.88 11.29
C CYS A 217 -6.94 14.97 11.47
N ALA A 218 -5.76 14.64 12.00
CA ALA A 218 -4.67 15.60 12.16
C ALA A 218 -4.17 16.13 10.80
N ILE A 219 -4.03 15.27 9.78
CA ILE A 219 -3.67 15.68 8.42
C ILE A 219 -4.74 16.63 7.85
N LEU A 220 -6.03 16.28 7.98
CA LEU A 220 -7.12 17.14 7.53
C LEU A 220 -7.12 18.49 8.25
N GLY A 221 -6.86 18.51 9.55
CA GLY A 221 -6.72 19.74 10.34
C GLY A 221 -5.58 20.63 9.85
N ILE A 222 -4.41 20.06 9.56
CA ILE A 222 -3.26 20.79 9.01
C ILE A 222 -3.61 21.36 7.63
N LEU A 223 -4.21 20.56 6.75
CA LEU A 223 -4.62 21.03 5.42
C LEU A 223 -5.64 22.18 5.50
N PHE A 224 -6.59 22.08 6.42
CA PHE A 224 -7.56 23.14 6.66
C PHE A 224 -6.89 24.42 7.18
N ALA A 225 -5.96 24.31 8.13
CA ALA A 225 -5.21 25.45 8.65
C ALA A 225 -4.36 26.13 7.56
N VAL A 226 -3.69 25.35 6.69
CA VAL A 226 -2.94 25.88 5.55
C VAL A 226 -3.87 26.60 4.57
N LEU A 227 -5.05 26.04 4.28
CA LEU A 227 -6.04 26.68 3.41
C LEU A 227 -6.50 28.02 3.99
N MET A 228 -6.84 28.07 5.29
CA MET A 228 -7.24 29.29 5.97
C MET A 228 -6.14 30.35 5.95
N LEU A 229 -4.88 29.96 6.15
CA LEU A 229 -3.74 30.87 6.09
C LEU A 229 -3.56 31.46 4.68
N VAL A 230 -3.64 30.64 3.64
CA VAL A 230 -3.53 31.10 2.24
C VAL A 230 -4.69 32.05 1.90
N SER A 231 -5.92 31.73 2.32
CA SER A 231 -7.07 32.61 2.13
C SER A 231 -6.90 33.94 2.86
N ALA A 232 -6.40 33.93 4.11
CA ALA A 232 -6.14 35.16 4.87
C ALA A 232 -5.06 36.03 4.20
N LEU A 233 -3.96 35.42 3.73
CA LEU A 233 -2.91 36.11 2.99
C LEU A 233 -3.44 36.72 1.68
N PHE A 234 -4.28 35.99 0.96
CA PHE A 234 -4.90 36.48 -0.27
C PHE A 234 -5.83 37.68 -0.01
N VAL A 235 -6.69 37.59 1.01
CA VAL A 235 -7.56 38.71 1.41
C VAL A 235 -6.72 39.91 1.86
N GLY A 236 -5.69 39.70 2.67
CA GLY A 236 -4.76 40.76 3.09
C GLY A 236 -4.06 41.43 1.91
N PHE A 237 -3.64 40.65 0.91
CA PHE A 237 -3.07 41.17 -0.33
C PHE A 237 -4.09 42.00 -1.13
N LEU A 238 -5.32 41.53 -1.28
CA LEU A 238 -6.37 42.29 -1.97
C LEU A 238 -6.68 43.62 -1.27
N LEU A 239 -6.74 43.62 0.06
CA LEU A 239 -6.93 44.84 0.85
C LEU A 239 -5.76 45.82 0.66
N LEU A 240 -4.52 45.32 0.64
CA LEU A 240 -3.34 46.14 0.39
C LEU A 240 -3.38 46.78 -1.00
N VAL A 241 -3.71 46.01 -2.04
CA VAL A 241 -3.84 46.51 -3.42
C VAL A 241 -4.95 47.57 -3.51
N SER A 242 -6.11 47.33 -2.89
CA SER A 242 -7.22 48.28 -2.86
C SER A 242 -6.83 49.59 -2.15
N TRP A 243 -6.07 49.51 -1.05
CA TRP A 243 -5.57 50.67 -0.34
C TRP A 243 -4.56 51.48 -1.16
N LEU A 244 -3.64 50.81 -1.86
CA LEU A 244 -2.68 51.49 -2.75
C LEU A 244 -3.38 52.20 -3.92
N MET A 245 -4.42 51.59 -4.48
CA MET A 245 -5.22 52.20 -5.56
C MET A 245 -6.01 53.42 -5.08
N THR A 246 -6.47 53.43 -3.82
CA THR A 246 -7.24 54.57 -3.26
C THR A 246 -6.37 55.71 -2.75
N LYS A 247 -5.10 55.47 -2.39
CA LYS A 247 -4.14 56.52 -2.03
C LYS A 247 -3.31 57.06 -3.19
N GLY A 248 -3.18 56.30 -4.28
CA GLY A 248 -2.34 56.63 -5.43
C GLY A 248 -3.02 57.38 -6.57
N GLY A 249 -4.34 57.62 -6.49
CA GLY A 249 -5.12 58.43 -7.43
C GLY A 249 -5.67 59.68 -6.76
#